data_AF-A0AAD8AR41-F1
#
_entry.id   AF-A0AAD8AR41-F1
#
_cell.length_a   1.000
_cell.length_b   1.000
_cell.length_c   1.000
_cell.angle_alpha   90.00
_cell.angle_beta   90.00
_cell.angle_gamma   90.00
#
_symmetry.space_group_name_H-M   'P 1'
#
loop_
_entity.id
_entity.type
_entity.pdbx_description
1 polymer ?
#
loop_
_entity_poly.entity_id
_entity_poly.type
_entity_poly.pdbx_seq_one_letter_code
_entity_poly.pdbx_strand_id
1 'polypeptide(L)'
;YCIIPWPNSTSPTVQLYQVEQTKCESTAGFQVYTSGNISACLFMSQDWMNFTDSATQCEALNSTLMSLKFVEKLEILKKNAAEVSYIGLDDMKTEGAFTWHDDHTVIQSELKPKLFNP
;
A
#
# COMPACT_ATOMS: atom_id res chain seq x y z
N TYR A 1 4.07 0.75 -6.14
CA TYR A 1 2.63 1.03 -5.96
C TYR A 1 2.44 2.19 -5.02
N CYS A 2 1.69 3.19 -5.44
CA CYS A 2 1.29 4.30 -4.56
C CYS A 2 -0.08 4.02 -3.97
N ILE A 3 -0.24 4.21 -2.67
CA ILE A 3 -1.51 4.13 -1.95
C ILE A 3 -1.84 5.52 -1.44
N ILE A 4 -3.04 6.02 -1.71
CA ILE A 4 -3.50 7.18 -0.94
C ILE A 4 -3.62 6.68 0.50
N PRO A 5 -2.88 7.26 1.48
CA PRO A 5 -2.99 6.85 2.86
C PRO A 5 -4.45 7.00 3.27
N TRP A 6 -5.13 5.87 3.31
CA TRP A 6 -6.40 5.76 3.99
C TRP A 6 -6.08 5.56 5.46
N PRO A 7 -6.71 6.32 6.37
CA PRO A 7 -6.62 6.00 7.77
C PRO A 7 -7.16 4.59 7.94
N ASN A 8 -6.26 3.60 8.15
CA ASN A 8 -6.55 2.17 8.36
C ASN A 8 -8.01 1.80 8.02
N SER A 9 -8.36 1.75 6.74
CA SER A 9 -9.73 1.43 6.33
C SER A 9 -9.96 -0.07 6.52
N THR A 10 -10.11 -0.43 7.79
CA THR A 10 -10.82 -1.60 8.27
C THR A 10 -12.26 -1.23 8.62
N SER A 11 -12.69 0.01 8.34
CA SER A 11 -13.98 0.52 8.78
C SER A 11 -15.10 -0.24 8.05
N PRO A 12 -15.85 -1.10 8.75
CA PRO A 12 -16.94 -1.85 8.15
C PRO A 12 -18.20 -0.99 7.95
N THR A 13 -18.14 0.32 8.26
CA THR A 13 -19.29 1.20 8.12
C THR A 13 -19.43 1.69 6.69
N VAL A 14 -20.60 1.44 6.11
CA VAL A 14 -20.96 1.79 4.73
C VAL A 14 -20.70 3.28 4.43
N GLN A 15 -20.92 4.17 5.40
CA GLN A 15 -20.74 5.62 5.22
C GLN A 15 -19.29 6.03 5.03
N LEU A 16 -18.36 5.50 5.83
CA LEU A 16 -16.94 5.82 5.67
C LEU A 16 -16.41 5.23 4.37
N TYR A 17 -16.75 3.97 4.08
CA TYR A 17 -16.37 3.30 2.84
C TYR A 17 -16.81 4.07 1.57
N GLN A 18 -18.06 4.57 1.52
CA GLN A 18 -18.56 5.31 0.35
C GLN A 18 -17.80 6.62 0.11
N VAL A 19 -17.59 7.42 1.17
CA VAL A 19 -16.84 8.69 1.09
C VAL A 19 -15.41 8.45 0.64
N GLU A 20 -14.80 7.42 1.20
CA GLU A 20 -13.46 6.98 0.91
C GLU A 20 -13.32 6.51 -0.55
N GLN A 21 -14.22 5.64 -1.03
CA GLN A 21 -14.25 5.15 -2.40
C GLN A 21 -14.39 6.31 -3.40
N THR A 22 -15.29 7.26 -3.16
CA THR A 22 -15.45 8.43 -4.03
C THR A 22 -14.17 9.28 -4.11
N LYS A 23 -13.44 9.42 -3.00
CA LYS A 23 -12.13 10.11 -3.01
C LYS A 23 -11.11 9.37 -3.88
N CYS A 24 -11.10 8.04 -3.81
CA CYS A 24 -10.22 7.24 -4.65
C CYS A 24 -10.54 7.41 -6.14
N GLU A 25 -11.79 7.21 -6.52
CA GLU A 25 -12.26 7.25 -7.90
C GLU A 25 -12.16 8.65 -8.54
N SER A 26 -12.19 9.70 -7.73
CA SER A 26 -11.99 11.08 -8.19
C SER A 26 -10.51 11.48 -8.31
N THR A 27 -9.58 10.68 -7.77
CA THR A 27 -8.14 10.95 -7.88
C THR A 27 -7.60 10.30 -9.14
N ALA A 28 -7.08 11.11 -10.08
CA ALA A 28 -6.62 10.63 -11.37
C ALA A 28 -5.57 9.51 -11.25
N GLY A 29 -5.81 8.40 -11.95
CA GLY A 29 -4.92 7.23 -11.99
C GLY A 29 -5.09 6.26 -10.81
N PHE A 30 -5.82 6.62 -9.76
CA PHE A 30 -6.11 5.71 -8.66
C PHE A 30 -7.34 4.83 -8.95
N GLN A 31 -7.28 3.59 -8.49
CA GLN A 31 -8.36 2.61 -8.60
C GLN A 31 -8.55 1.86 -7.27
N VAL A 32 -9.79 1.46 -6.98
CA VAL A 32 -10.09 0.63 -5.81
C VAL A 32 -9.89 -0.84 -6.15
N TYR A 33 -9.12 -1.53 -5.32
CA TYR A 33 -8.91 -2.98 -5.39
C TYR A 33 -9.42 -3.62 -4.10
N THR A 34 -10.08 -4.77 -4.21
CA THR A 34 -10.67 -5.46 -3.07
C THR A 34 -10.22 -6.92 -3.02
N SER A 35 -9.93 -7.40 -1.81
CA SER A 35 -9.72 -8.82 -1.49
C SER A 35 -10.39 -9.14 -0.16
N GLY A 36 -11.28 -10.13 -0.15
CA GLY A 36 -12.13 -10.40 1.01
C GLY A 36 -12.95 -9.16 1.40
N ASN A 37 -12.80 -8.72 2.65
CA ASN A 37 -13.46 -7.53 3.20
C ASN A 37 -12.55 -6.30 3.24
N ILE A 38 -11.37 -6.35 2.63
CA ILE A 38 -10.38 -5.27 2.62
C ILE A 38 -10.32 -4.65 1.23
N SER A 39 -10.39 -3.32 1.19
CA SER A 39 -10.18 -2.53 -0.03
C SER A 39 -8.94 -1.65 0.11
N ALA A 40 -8.30 -1.33 -1.02
CA ALA A 40 -7.18 -0.41 -1.11
C ALA A 40 -7.33 0.49 -2.33
N CYS A 41 -7.05 1.79 -2.17
CA CYS A 41 -7.00 2.76 -3.25
C CYS A 41 -5.57 2.86 -3.79
N LEU A 42 -5.30 2.31 -4.96
CA LEU A 42 -3.95 2.15 -5.49
C LEU A 42 -3.78 2.87 -6.83
N PHE A 43 -2.66 3.57 -6.96
CA PHE A 43 -2.08 3.98 -8.23
C PHE A 43 -0.96 2.99 -8.58
N MET A 44 -1.14 2.31 -9.70
CA MET A 44 -0.22 1.32 -10.23
C MET A 44 0.68 1.96 -11.28
N SER A 45 1.84 2.45 -10.84
CA SER A 45 2.84 3.00 -11.76
C SER A 45 3.34 1.92 -12.73
N GLN A 46 3.50 2.29 -14.01
CA GLN A 46 4.13 1.44 -15.03
C GLN A 46 5.59 1.81 -15.28
N ASP A 47 6.09 2.83 -14.60
CA ASP A 47 7.46 3.33 -14.77
C ASP A 47 8.44 2.48 -13.96
N TRP A 48 9.58 2.18 -14.58
CA TRP A 48 10.71 1.56 -13.89
C TRP A 48 11.49 2.63 -13.14
N MET A 49 11.35 2.63 -11.81
CA MET A 49 12.03 3.54 -10.90
C MET A 49 12.79 2.76 -9.85
N ASN A 50 13.71 3.38 -9.11
CA ASN A 50 14.24 2.81 -7.88
C ASN A 50 13.27 3.08 -6.70
N PHE A 51 13.58 2.53 -5.52
CA PHE A 51 12.75 2.69 -4.33
C PHE A 51 12.52 4.16 -3.95
N THR A 52 13.59 4.96 -3.89
CA THR A 52 13.54 6.37 -3.48
C THR A 52 12.69 7.19 -4.45
N ASP A 53 12.91 7.05 -5.75
CA ASP A 53 12.13 7.75 -6.77
C ASP A 53 10.66 7.32 -6.75
N SER A 54 10.39 6.03 -6.50
CA SER A 54 9.03 5.53 -6.32
C SER A 54 8.34 6.16 -5.10
N ALA A 55 9.06 6.29 -3.98
CA ALA A 55 8.55 6.95 -2.78
C ALA A 55 8.24 8.43 -3.04
N THR A 56 9.16 9.15 -3.67
CA THR A 56 8.98 10.57 -4.04
C THR A 56 7.82 10.76 -5.02
N GLN A 57 7.63 9.85 -5.99
CA GLN A 57 6.46 9.90 -6.89
C GLN A 57 5.16 9.77 -6.09
N CYS A 58 5.10 8.83 -5.15
CA CYS A 58 3.90 8.67 -4.32
C CYS A 58 3.64 9.91 -3.47
N GLU A 59 4.67 10.49 -2.85
CA GLU A 59 4.55 11.73 -2.07
C GLU A 59 4.02 12.90 -2.92
N ALA A 60 4.49 13.03 -4.16
CA ALA A 60 4.00 14.04 -5.11
C ALA A 60 2.51 13.89 -5.45
N LEU A 61 1.96 12.68 -5.29
CA LEU A 61 0.53 12.37 -5.45
C LEU A 61 -0.26 12.50 -4.13
N ASN A 62 0.32 13.10 -3.08
CA ASN A 62 -0.24 13.10 -1.71
C ASN A 62 -0.55 11.69 -1.21
N SER A 63 0.33 10.75 -1.56
CA SER A 63 0.19 9.32 -1.32
C SER A 63 1.48 8.74 -0.74
N THR A 64 1.52 7.46 -0.40
CA THR A 64 2.73 6.77 0.09
C THR A 64 2.95 5.48 -0.68
N LEU A 65 4.12 4.85 -0.55
CA LEU A 65 4.29 3.48 -1.04
C LEU A 65 3.37 2.52 -0.24
N MET A 66 2.79 1.53 -0.92
CA MET A 66 1.79 0.64 -0.32
C MET A 66 2.30 -0.10 0.92
N SER A 67 1.57 0.00 2.03
CA SER A 67 1.78 -0.82 3.23
C SER A 67 0.94 -2.08 3.22
N LEU A 68 1.52 -3.22 3.62
CA LEU A 68 0.90 -4.54 3.60
C LEU A 68 0.55 -5.05 4.99
N LYS A 69 -0.09 -4.21 5.80
CA LYS A 69 -0.44 -4.52 7.20
C LYS A 69 -1.49 -5.63 7.38
N PHE A 70 -2.07 -6.13 6.29
CA PHE A 70 -3.05 -7.20 6.27
C PHE A 70 -2.74 -8.17 5.14
N VAL A 71 -3.01 -9.46 5.35
CA VAL A 71 -2.75 -10.51 4.35
C VAL A 71 -3.56 -10.27 3.08
N GLU A 72 -4.77 -9.75 3.21
CA GLU A 72 -5.65 -9.41 2.10
C GLU A 72 -5.03 -8.34 1.19
N LYS A 73 -4.26 -7.38 1.75
CA LYS A 73 -3.53 -6.39 0.96
C LYS A 73 -2.38 -7.03 0.16
N LEU A 74 -1.74 -8.06 0.70
CA LEU A 74 -0.76 -8.84 -0.05
C LEU A 74 -1.43 -9.59 -1.21
N GLU A 75 -2.63 -10.14 -1.00
CA GLU A 75 -3.39 -10.79 -2.07
C GLU A 75 -3.86 -9.80 -3.16
N ILE A 76 -4.22 -8.57 -2.77
CA ILE A 76 -4.48 -7.47 -3.73
C ILE A 76 -3.26 -7.25 -4.62
N LEU A 77 -2.05 -7.17 -4.05
CA LEU A 77 -0.83 -7.03 -4.85
C LEU A 77 -0.59 -8.25 -5.72
N LYS A 78 -0.58 -9.46 -5.18
CA LYS A 78 -0.29 -10.68 -5.95
C LYS A 78 -1.19 -10.84 -7.18
N LYS A 79 -2.45 -10.40 -7.10
CA LYS A 79 -3.41 -10.51 -8.19
C LYS A 79 -3.27 -9.42 -9.26
N ASN A 80 -2.84 -8.22 -8.87
CA ASN A 80 -2.94 -7.03 -9.72
C ASN A 80 -1.59 -6.39 -10.05
N ALA A 81 -0.53 -6.77 -9.33
CA ALA A 81 0.79 -6.20 -9.50
C ALA A 81 1.53 -6.74 -10.72
N ALA A 82 2.48 -5.95 -11.22
CA ALA A 82 3.53 -6.39 -12.12
C ALA A 82 4.47 -7.37 -11.39
N GLU A 83 5.27 -8.12 -12.16
CA GLU A 83 6.15 -9.16 -11.61
C GLU A 83 7.10 -8.65 -10.52
N VAL A 84 7.55 -7.41 -10.62
CA VAL A 84 8.42 -6.77 -9.62
C VAL A 84 7.89 -5.37 -9.31
N SER A 85 7.80 -5.02 -8.03
CA SER A 85 7.31 -3.71 -7.61
C SER A 85 7.75 -3.36 -6.20
N TYR A 86 7.99 -2.07 -5.97
CA TYR A 86 8.28 -1.55 -4.64
C TYR A 86 6.99 -1.38 -3.80
N ILE A 87 7.11 -1.80 -2.55
CA ILE A 87 6.17 -1.57 -1.45
C ILE A 87 6.82 -0.65 -0.42
N GLY A 88 6.04 -0.07 0.48
CA GLY A 88 6.53 0.91 1.45
C GLY A 88 7.16 0.29 2.70
N LEU A 89 7.97 -0.75 2.54
CA LEU A 89 8.66 -1.43 3.64
C LEU A 89 10.17 -1.23 3.48
N ASP A 90 10.79 -0.68 4.51
CA ASP A 90 12.24 -0.43 4.53
C ASP A 90 12.79 -0.60 5.95
N ASP A 91 14.10 -0.76 6.06
CA ASP A 91 14.86 -0.69 7.31
C ASP A 91 15.97 0.36 7.25
N MET A 92 15.81 1.40 6.41
CA MET A 92 16.83 2.43 6.17
C MET A 92 17.18 3.22 7.44
N LYS A 93 16.22 3.37 8.37
CA LYS A 93 16.44 4.06 9.64
C LYS A 93 17.27 3.24 10.62
N THR A 94 17.02 1.94 10.69
CA THR A 94 17.68 1.00 11.60
C THR A 94 17.71 -0.37 10.93
N GLU A 95 18.91 -0.77 10.49
CA GLU A 95 19.17 -2.08 9.87
C GLU A 95 18.54 -3.23 10.67
N GLY A 96 17.78 -4.09 9.99
CA GLY A 96 17.07 -5.22 10.60
C GLY A 96 15.74 -4.86 11.29
N ALA A 97 15.37 -3.59 11.37
CA ALA A 97 14.09 -3.12 11.90
C ALA A 97 13.20 -2.53 10.79
N PHE A 98 12.51 -3.42 10.08
CA PHE A 98 11.62 -3.04 8.98
C PHE A 98 10.37 -2.29 9.46
N THR A 99 10.16 -1.09 8.91
CA THR A 99 9.03 -0.20 9.19
C THR A 99 8.27 0.20 7.94
N TRP A 100 6.98 0.50 8.09
CA TRP A 100 6.15 0.99 6.98
C TRP A 100 6.32 2.51 6.77
N HIS A 101 6.43 2.94 5.52
CA HIS A 101 6.54 4.36 5.15
C HIS A 101 5.31 5.20 5.50
N ASP A 102 4.14 4.59 5.67
CA ASP A 102 2.89 5.32 5.89
C ASP A 102 2.72 5.82 7.34
N ASP A 103 3.17 5.06 8.34
CA ASP A 103 3.04 5.42 9.77
C ASP A 103 4.23 5.03 10.65
N HIS A 104 5.32 4.55 10.06
CA HIS A 104 6.54 4.10 10.74
C HIS A 104 6.34 2.95 11.73
N THR A 105 5.21 2.23 11.65
CA THR A 105 5.02 1.03 12.46
C THR A 105 5.92 -0.11 11.99
N VAL A 106 6.41 -0.90 12.94
CA VAL A 106 7.21 -2.09 12.65
C VAL A 106 6.32 -3.17 12.02
N ILE A 107 6.86 -3.90 11.05
CA ILE A 107 6.17 -5.03 10.43
C ILE A 107 5.73 -6.07 11.48
N GLN A 108 4.48 -6.53 11.36
CA GLN A 108 3.91 -7.55 12.23
C GLN A 108 4.55 -8.93 11.99
N SER A 109 4.64 -9.75 13.04
CA SER A 109 5.29 -11.07 13.01
C SER A 109 4.69 -12.02 11.97
N GLU A 110 3.38 -11.94 11.74
CA GLU A 110 2.62 -12.82 10.87
C GLU A 110 2.91 -12.57 9.38
N LEU A 111 3.32 -11.35 9.05
CA LEU A 111 3.62 -10.91 7.69
C LEU A 111 5.07 -11.17 7.29
N LYS A 112 6.00 -11.17 8.25
CA LYS A 112 7.43 -11.43 7.99
C LYS A 112 7.67 -12.70 7.15
N PRO A 113 7.16 -13.90 7.52
CA PRO A 113 7.40 -15.10 6.72
C PRO A 113 6.78 -15.02 5.32
N LYS A 114 5.67 -14.29 5.15
CA LYS A 114 4.98 -14.14 3.86
C LYS A 114 5.68 -13.19 2.90
N LEU A 115 6.50 -12.26 3.40
CA LEU A 115 7.20 -11.26 2.61
C LEU A 115 8.67 -11.63 2.34
N PHE A 116 9.35 -12.23 3.31
CA PHE A 116 10.78 -12.57 3.19
C PHE A 116 11.05 -14.02 2.80
N ASN A 117 10.05 -14.91 2.87
CA ASN A 117 10.12 -16.29 2.42
C ASN A 117 8.83 -16.70 1.67
N PRO A 118 8.49 -15.99 0.58
CA PRO A 118 7.20 -16.09 -0.10
C PRO A 118 6.96 -17.42 -0.82
#